data_AF-A0A970BU87-F1
#
_entry.id   AF-A0A970BU87-F1
#
_cell.length_a   1.000
_cell.length_b   1.000
_cell.length_c   1.000
_cell.angle_alpha   90.00
_cell.angle_beta   90.00
_cell.angle_gamma   90.00
#
_symmetry.space_group_name_H-M   'P 1'
#
loop_
_entity.id
_entity.type
_entity.pdbx_description
1 polymer ?
#
loop_
_entity_poly.entity_id
_entity_poly.type
_entity_poly.pdbx_seq_one_letter_code
_entity_poly.pdbx_strand_id
1 'polypeptide(L)'
;DFFRQNVPGFGDAHVVSIGNDIGIRTSRGIEGQETLTATALHATRPVHRDDVIGCVPCRADFSSSGEFFYAHASDVPYGILLPQHVDNLLVASGKSVSCVPQGLLRLMPTCMLLGQAAGAAAALSAQQYISPDGLDVRTLQRTLLDQGAHLGSSYRLMLLGK
;
A
#
# COMPACT_ATOMS: atom_id res chain seq x y z
N ASP A 1 37.05 -6.90 -2.67
CA ASP A 1 38.19 -6.00 -2.34
C ASP A 1 37.89 -4.51 -2.39
N PHE A 2 36.88 -4.03 -3.14
CA PHE A 2 36.54 -2.61 -3.26
C PHE A 2 36.51 -1.85 -1.92
N PHE A 3 35.76 -2.34 -0.93
CA PHE A 3 35.62 -1.66 0.37
C PHE A 3 36.94 -1.55 1.15
N ARG A 4 37.78 -2.60 1.15
CA ARG A 4 39.09 -2.58 1.84
C ARG A 4 40.04 -1.55 1.23
N GLN A 5 39.98 -1.37 -0.08
CA GLN A 5 40.89 -0.51 -0.83
C GLN A 5 40.45 0.96 -0.85
N ASN A 6 39.14 1.23 -0.73
CA ASN A 6 38.59 2.55 -1.02
C ASN A 6 37.85 3.20 0.15
N VAL A 7 37.51 2.46 1.21
CA VAL A 7 36.75 3.00 2.35
C VAL A 7 37.60 2.93 3.64
N PRO A 8 38.02 4.08 4.18
CA PRO A 8 38.77 4.13 5.45
C PRO A 8 38.06 3.37 6.57
N GLY A 9 38.81 2.59 7.35
CA GLY A 9 38.28 1.76 8.44
C GLY A 9 37.83 0.34 8.05
N PHE A 10 37.84 -0.01 6.75
CA PHE A 10 37.45 -1.35 6.27
C PHE A 10 38.64 -2.29 5.99
N GLY A 11 39.84 -1.96 6.45
CA GLY A 11 41.08 -2.72 6.14
C GLY A 11 41.00 -4.21 6.48
N ASP A 12 40.38 -4.55 7.62
CA ASP A 12 40.21 -5.92 8.11
C ASP A 12 38.82 -6.52 7.79
N ALA A 13 38.01 -5.85 6.97
CA ALA A 13 36.68 -6.33 6.63
C ALA A 13 36.76 -7.68 5.90
N HIS A 14 35.89 -8.63 6.24
CA HIS A 14 35.81 -9.93 5.58
C HIS A 14 34.34 -10.36 5.44
N VAL A 15 34.09 -11.28 4.50
CA VAL A 15 32.74 -11.81 4.29
C VAL A 15 32.40 -12.77 5.43
N VAL A 16 31.38 -12.43 6.22
CA VAL A 16 30.92 -13.26 7.35
C VAL A 16 29.96 -14.35 6.90
N SER A 17 29.10 -14.04 5.94
CA SER A 17 28.11 -14.97 5.39
C SER A 17 27.67 -14.51 4.02
N ILE A 18 27.28 -15.46 3.18
CA ILE A 18 26.60 -15.24 1.91
C ILE A 18 25.31 -16.06 1.98
N GLY A 19 24.19 -15.49 1.52
CA GLY A 19 22.96 -16.25 1.38
C GLY A 19 23.15 -17.36 0.35
N ASN A 20 23.06 -18.62 0.81
CA ASN A 20 23.18 -19.79 -0.08
C ASN A 20 21.88 -20.07 -0.86
N ASP A 21 20.79 -19.39 -0.51
CA ASP A 21 19.47 -19.55 -1.11
C ASP A 21 19.03 -18.32 -1.90
N ILE A 22 18.24 -18.56 -2.95
CA ILE A 22 17.57 -17.51 -3.71
C ILE A 22 16.39 -16.99 -2.88
N GLY A 23 16.49 -15.74 -2.43
CA GLY A 23 15.39 -15.07 -1.72
C GLY A 23 14.24 -14.70 -2.66
N ILE A 24 13.07 -15.29 -2.47
CA ILE A 24 11.85 -14.92 -3.21
C ILE A 24 11.31 -13.60 -2.65
N ARG A 25 11.44 -12.53 -3.45
CA ARG A 25 11.00 -11.17 -3.10
C ARG A 25 9.47 -10.99 -3.21
N THR A 26 8.87 -11.60 -4.21
CA THR A 26 7.43 -11.57 -4.53
C THR A 26 7.03 -12.93 -5.10
N SER A 27 5.78 -13.36 -4.86
CA SER A 27 5.30 -14.68 -5.28
C SER A 27 3.89 -14.55 -5.87
N ARG A 28 2.85 -15.10 -5.23
CA ARG A 28 1.46 -14.97 -5.69
C ARG A 28 0.84 -13.68 -5.19
N GLY A 29 0.08 -13.04 -6.07
CA GLY A 29 -0.83 -11.95 -5.74
C GLY A 29 -2.23 -12.29 -6.24
N ILE A 30 -3.22 -11.57 -5.73
CA ILE A 30 -4.59 -11.66 -6.22
C ILE A 30 -4.80 -10.73 -7.40
N GLU A 31 -5.77 -11.09 -8.26
CA GLU A 31 -6.46 -10.14 -9.12
C GLU A 31 -7.61 -9.56 -8.30
N GLY A 32 -7.48 -8.29 -7.94
CA GLY A 32 -8.48 -7.58 -7.15
C GLY A 32 -9.58 -6.97 -8.02
N GLN A 33 -10.69 -6.55 -7.41
CA GLN A 33 -11.73 -5.77 -8.10
C GLN A 33 -11.17 -4.47 -8.70
N GLU A 34 -10.13 -3.91 -8.08
CA GLU A 34 -9.25 -2.91 -8.69
C GLU A 34 -7.78 -3.38 -8.63
N THR A 35 -6.94 -2.84 -9.52
CA THR A 35 -5.48 -3.02 -9.48
C THR A 35 -4.80 -1.66 -9.37
N LEU A 36 -4.06 -1.43 -8.28
CA LEU A 36 -3.26 -0.21 -8.14
C LEU A 36 -1.98 -0.31 -8.98
N THR A 37 -1.80 0.61 -9.91
CA THR A 37 -0.59 0.66 -10.76
C THR A 37 0.44 1.64 -10.22
N ALA A 38 1.71 1.38 -10.49
CA ALA A 38 2.81 2.28 -10.16
C ALA A 38 2.63 3.67 -10.78
N THR A 39 1.92 3.79 -11.89
CA THR A 39 1.63 5.09 -12.50
C THR A 39 0.86 6.02 -11.56
N ALA A 40 -0.06 5.49 -10.75
CA ALA A 40 -0.77 6.28 -9.75
C ALA A 40 0.17 6.80 -8.64
N LEU A 41 1.19 6.02 -8.28
CA LEU A 41 2.16 6.39 -7.24
C LEU A 41 3.36 7.18 -7.76
N HIS A 42 3.52 7.34 -9.07
CA HIS A 42 4.54 8.22 -9.67
C HIS A 42 3.93 9.44 -10.36
N ALA A 43 2.61 9.64 -10.21
CA ALA A 43 1.91 10.76 -10.82
C ALA A 43 2.39 12.10 -10.24
N THR A 44 2.56 13.09 -11.12
CA THR A 44 2.91 14.48 -10.76
C THR A 44 1.75 15.24 -10.12
N ARG A 45 0.58 14.61 -10.01
CA ARG A 45 -0.62 15.13 -9.33
C ARG A 45 -1.26 14.01 -8.49
N PRO A 46 -2.04 14.35 -7.45
CA PRO A 46 -2.80 13.37 -6.68
C PRO A 46 -3.74 12.56 -7.59
N VAL A 47 -3.78 11.24 -7.39
CA VAL A 47 -4.80 10.36 -7.97
C VAL A 47 -5.82 10.03 -6.89
N HIS A 48 -7.03 10.54 -7.05
CA HIS A 48 -8.10 10.35 -6.09
C HIS A 48 -8.98 9.14 -6.41
N ARG A 49 -9.50 8.50 -5.36
CA ARG A 49 -10.41 7.35 -5.41
C ARG A 49 -11.56 7.56 -4.43
N ASP A 50 -12.77 7.21 -4.86
CA ASP A 50 -13.95 7.38 -4.01
C ASP A 50 -14.03 6.34 -2.90
N ASP A 51 -13.43 5.17 -3.12
CA ASP A 51 -13.31 4.07 -2.18
C ASP A 51 -11.95 4.08 -1.43
N VAL A 52 -11.33 5.25 -1.28
CA VAL A 52 -10.04 5.41 -0.58
C VAL A 52 -10.06 4.81 0.82
N ILE A 53 -9.05 3.98 1.13
CA ILE A 53 -8.80 3.39 2.46
C ILE A 53 -7.48 3.88 3.09
N GLY A 54 -6.75 4.73 2.37
CA GLY A 54 -5.63 5.51 2.89
C GLY A 54 -4.80 6.11 1.76
N CYS A 55 -3.78 6.90 2.10
CA CYS A 55 -2.98 7.65 1.13
C CYS A 55 -1.51 7.24 1.16
N VAL A 56 -0.86 7.22 -0.01
CA VAL A 56 0.57 6.90 -0.16
C VAL A 56 1.27 8.04 -0.87
N PRO A 57 2.39 8.58 -0.31
CA PRO A 57 3.16 9.62 -0.96
C PRO A 57 3.60 9.23 -2.37
N CYS A 58 3.39 10.12 -3.34
CA CYS A 58 3.83 9.87 -4.70
C CYS A 58 5.34 9.96 -4.78
N ARG A 59 5.98 8.96 -5.39
CA ARG A 59 7.43 8.91 -5.60
C ARG A 59 7.82 9.85 -6.72
N ALA A 60 8.79 10.71 -6.43
CA ALA A 60 9.45 11.53 -7.43
C ALA A 60 10.70 10.81 -7.97
N ASP A 61 11.12 11.22 -9.16
CA ASP A 61 12.39 10.77 -9.73
C ASP A 61 13.52 11.65 -9.17
N PHE A 62 14.25 11.08 -8.20
CA PHE A 62 15.36 11.77 -7.55
C PHE A 62 16.40 12.30 -8.53
N SER A 63 16.62 11.62 -9.66
CA SER A 63 17.62 12.05 -10.64
C SER A 63 17.23 13.33 -11.38
N SER A 64 15.93 13.63 -11.49
CA SER A 64 15.41 14.82 -12.16
C SER A 64 14.99 15.92 -11.18
N SER A 65 14.42 15.59 -10.02
CA SER A 65 13.92 16.58 -9.06
C SER A 65 14.82 16.80 -7.84
N GLY A 66 15.76 15.89 -7.54
CA GLY A 66 16.48 15.87 -6.26
C GLY A 66 15.64 15.43 -5.06
N GLU A 67 14.38 15.02 -5.28
CA GLU A 67 13.41 14.64 -4.25
C GLU A 67 13.02 13.17 -4.41
N PHE A 68 12.84 12.46 -3.29
CA PHE A 68 12.33 11.08 -3.31
C PHE A 68 10.80 11.00 -3.45
N PHE A 69 10.11 12.04 -3.01
CA PHE A 69 8.65 12.11 -2.98
C PHE A 69 8.17 13.49 -3.40
N TYR A 70 7.00 13.55 -4.03
CA TYR A 70 6.28 14.80 -4.20
C TYR A 70 5.59 15.21 -2.90
N ALA A 71 5.24 16.50 -2.78
CA ALA A 71 4.46 17.05 -1.67
C ALA A 71 2.95 16.69 -1.76
N HIS A 72 2.63 15.51 -2.31
CA HIS A 72 1.27 14.99 -2.42
C HIS A 72 1.26 13.46 -2.38
N ALA A 73 0.06 12.91 -2.16
CA ALA A 73 -0.18 11.48 -2.10
C ALA A 73 -1.28 11.06 -3.08
N SER A 74 -1.30 9.78 -3.41
CA SER A 74 -2.37 9.13 -4.16
C SER A 74 -3.14 8.18 -3.26
N ASP A 75 -4.42 8.02 -3.57
CA ASP A 75 -5.35 7.20 -2.81
C ASP A 75 -5.11 5.71 -3.09
N VAL A 76 -5.20 4.89 -2.04
CA VAL A 76 -5.24 3.44 -2.11
C VAL A 76 -6.72 3.03 -2.10
N PRO A 77 -7.24 2.44 -3.18
CA PRO A 77 -8.65 2.05 -3.27
C PRO A 77 -8.91 0.78 -2.46
N TYR A 78 -10.12 0.63 -1.91
CA TYR A 78 -10.56 -0.58 -1.19
C TYR A 78 -10.56 -1.81 -2.11
N GLY A 79 -10.93 -1.62 -3.38
CA GLY A 79 -11.04 -2.69 -4.38
C GLY A 79 -9.79 -3.54 -4.58
N ILE A 80 -8.60 -3.06 -4.19
CA ILE A 80 -7.36 -3.85 -4.31
C ILE A 80 -7.27 -5.00 -3.32
N LEU A 81 -8.02 -4.91 -2.21
CA LEU A 81 -8.07 -5.92 -1.14
C LEU A 81 -8.98 -7.09 -1.49
N LEU A 82 -9.90 -6.92 -2.44
CA LEU A 82 -11.02 -7.81 -2.75
C LEU A 82 -10.72 -8.69 -3.97
N PRO A 83 -10.50 -10.01 -3.83
CA PRO A 83 -10.30 -10.91 -4.97
C PRO A 83 -11.54 -10.97 -5.88
N GLN A 84 -11.37 -11.04 -7.21
CA GLN A 84 -12.49 -11.08 -8.15
C GLN A 84 -13.32 -12.38 -8.13
N HIS A 85 -12.74 -13.49 -7.68
CA HIS A 85 -13.33 -14.82 -7.82
C HIS A 85 -13.46 -15.58 -6.51
N VAL A 86 -13.22 -14.91 -5.37
CA VAL A 86 -13.29 -15.52 -4.05
C VAL A 86 -14.02 -14.57 -3.11
N ASP A 87 -15.22 -14.97 -2.72
CA ASP A 87 -16.03 -14.24 -1.74
C ASP A 87 -15.47 -14.41 -0.33
N ASN A 88 -15.81 -13.49 0.57
CA ASN A 88 -15.46 -13.54 1.99
C ASN A 88 -13.94 -13.66 2.27
N LEU A 89 -13.11 -13.11 1.39
CA LEU A 89 -11.65 -13.05 1.53
C LEU A 89 -11.14 -11.62 1.33
N LEU A 90 -10.28 -11.17 2.24
CA LEU A 90 -9.54 -9.91 2.12
C LEU A 90 -8.04 -10.19 2.09
N VAL A 91 -7.31 -9.57 1.17
CA VAL A 91 -5.84 -9.71 1.07
C VAL A 91 -5.16 -8.38 1.37
N ALA A 92 -4.66 -8.26 2.60
CA ALA A 92 -4.03 -7.03 3.12
C ALA A 92 -2.49 -7.00 3.03
N SER A 93 -1.87 -8.03 2.46
CA SER A 93 -0.40 -8.09 2.34
C SER A 93 0.07 -7.21 1.20
N GLY A 94 0.97 -6.26 1.47
CA GLY A 94 1.59 -5.43 0.44
C GLY A 94 2.37 -6.18 -0.65
N LYS A 95 2.62 -7.49 -0.48
CA LYS A 95 3.24 -8.37 -1.49
C LYS A 95 2.23 -9.13 -2.35
N SER A 96 1.00 -9.30 -1.88
CA SER A 96 -0.01 -10.16 -2.51
C SER A 96 -1.29 -9.44 -2.89
N VAL A 97 -1.50 -8.23 -2.37
CA VAL A 97 -2.60 -7.35 -2.77
C VAL A 97 -2.50 -6.99 -4.26
N SER A 98 -3.64 -6.69 -4.88
CA SER A 98 -3.76 -6.37 -6.30
C SER A 98 -3.02 -5.08 -6.67
N CYS A 99 -1.79 -5.23 -7.16
CA CYS A 99 -0.96 -4.10 -7.57
C CYS A 99 0.05 -4.47 -8.66
N VAL A 100 0.43 -3.48 -9.48
CA VAL A 100 1.41 -3.64 -10.56
C VAL A 100 2.46 -2.52 -10.47
N PRO A 101 3.76 -2.84 -10.32
CA PRO A 101 4.32 -4.18 -10.20
C PRO A 101 3.99 -4.82 -8.84
N GLN A 102 4.05 -6.14 -8.78
CA GLN A 102 3.80 -6.85 -7.53
C GLN A 102 4.77 -6.40 -6.43
N GLY A 103 4.26 -6.23 -5.21
CA GLY A 103 5.05 -5.73 -4.10
C GLY A 103 5.22 -4.21 -4.08
N LEU A 104 4.47 -3.47 -4.91
CA LEU A 104 4.45 -2.01 -4.91
C LEU A 104 4.14 -1.44 -3.51
N LEU A 105 3.25 -2.10 -2.76
CA LEU A 105 2.75 -1.66 -1.45
C LEU A 105 3.41 -2.37 -0.26
N ARG A 106 4.61 -2.94 -0.43
CA ARG A 106 5.27 -3.77 0.61
C ARG A 106 6.00 -2.98 1.71
N LEU A 107 5.95 -1.65 1.70
CA LEU A 107 6.57 -0.83 2.75
C LEU A 107 5.79 -0.97 4.06
N MET A 108 6.46 -0.83 5.20
CA MET A 108 5.80 -0.98 6.50
C MET A 108 4.56 -0.07 6.66
N PRO A 109 4.59 1.23 6.30
CA PRO A 109 3.43 2.10 6.44
C PRO A 109 2.24 1.64 5.61
N THR A 110 2.49 1.17 4.37
CA THR A 110 1.44 0.67 3.49
C THR A 110 0.89 -0.67 3.98
N CYS A 111 1.74 -1.57 4.49
CA CYS A 111 1.26 -2.81 5.12
C CYS A 111 0.37 -2.54 6.34
N MET A 112 0.71 -1.55 7.17
CA MET A 112 -0.12 -1.15 8.32
C MET A 112 -1.47 -0.59 7.89
N LEU A 113 -1.48 0.30 6.89
CA LEU A 113 -2.68 0.87 6.29
C LEU A 113 -3.61 -0.24 5.74
N LEU A 114 -3.07 -1.15 4.92
CA LEU A 114 -3.84 -2.25 4.34
C LEU A 114 -4.40 -3.17 5.42
N GLY A 115 -3.60 -3.48 6.45
CA GLY A 115 -4.02 -4.29 7.59
C GLY A 115 -5.15 -3.65 8.40
N GLN A 116 -5.05 -2.34 8.66
CA GLN A 116 -6.10 -1.60 9.36
C GLN A 116 -7.41 -1.58 8.57
N ALA A 117 -7.34 -1.27 7.27
CA ALA A 117 -8.50 -1.26 6.37
C ALA A 117 -9.17 -2.63 6.28
N ALA A 118 -8.41 -3.69 6.04
CA ALA A 118 -8.95 -5.04 5.95
C ALA A 118 -9.53 -5.53 7.29
N GLY A 119 -8.89 -5.22 8.42
CA GLY A 119 -9.38 -5.59 9.74
C GLY A 119 -10.70 -4.89 10.09
N ALA A 120 -10.80 -3.59 9.81
CA ALA A 120 -12.05 -2.84 9.98
C ALA A 120 -13.16 -3.35 9.06
N ALA A 121 -12.84 -3.61 7.79
CA ALA A 121 -13.80 -4.17 6.84
C ALA A 121 -14.31 -5.55 7.28
N ALA A 122 -13.42 -6.46 7.66
CA ALA A 122 -13.79 -7.78 8.16
C ALA A 122 -14.71 -7.71 9.39
N ALA A 123 -14.41 -6.82 10.35
CA ALA A 123 -15.24 -6.64 11.53
C ALA A 123 -16.65 -6.11 11.19
N LEU A 124 -16.74 -5.11 10.31
CA LEU A 124 -18.02 -4.55 9.86
C LEU A 124 -18.85 -5.57 9.06
N SER A 125 -18.21 -6.29 8.13
CA SER A 125 -18.82 -7.36 7.35
C SER A 125 -19.39 -8.46 8.24
N ALA A 126 -18.62 -8.91 9.25
CA ALA A 126 -19.08 -9.91 10.21
C ALA A 126 -20.28 -9.42 11.06
N GLN A 127 -20.28 -8.15 11.48
CA GLN A 127 -21.39 -7.58 12.26
C GLN A 127 -22.68 -7.45 11.45
N GLN A 128 -22.56 -7.16 10.15
CA GLN A 128 -23.71 -6.96 9.25
C GLN A 128 -24.15 -8.24 8.53
N TYR A 129 -23.44 -9.36 8.73
CA TYR A 129 -23.65 -10.62 8.01
C TYR A 129 -23.61 -10.44 6.48
N ILE A 130 -22.67 -9.64 6.00
CA ILE A 130 -22.41 -9.40 4.57
C ILE A 130 -20.98 -9.78 4.23
N SER A 131 -20.72 -10.05 2.95
CA SER A 131 -19.36 -10.25 2.45
C SER A 131 -18.59 -8.91 2.35
N PRO A 132 -17.25 -8.91 2.37
CA PRO A 132 -16.44 -7.68 2.30
C PRO A 132 -16.64 -6.84 1.03
N ASP A 133 -17.01 -7.46 -0.09
CA ASP A 133 -17.33 -6.80 -1.35
C ASP A 133 -18.72 -6.13 -1.34
N GLY A 134 -19.63 -6.60 -0.49
CA GLY A 134 -20.94 -5.98 -0.26
C GLY A 134 -20.92 -4.86 0.77
N LEU A 135 -19.76 -4.58 1.39
CA LEU A 135 -19.64 -3.55 2.43
C LEU A 135 -19.77 -2.14 1.84
N ASP A 136 -20.62 -1.32 2.45
CA ASP A 136 -20.64 0.11 2.16
C ASP A 136 -19.30 0.76 2.57
N VAL A 137 -18.54 1.20 1.57
CA VAL A 137 -17.23 1.81 1.78
C VAL A 137 -17.31 3.11 2.59
N ARG A 138 -18.44 3.83 2.61
CA ARG A 138 -18.59 5.05 3.42
C ARG A 138 -18.60 4.73 4.91
N THR A 139 -19.23 3.62 5.28
CA THR A 139 -19.18 3.07 6.64
C THR A 139 -17.75 2.70 7.02
N LEU A 140 -17.03 1.97 6.15
CA LEU A 140 -15.62 1.64 6.36
C LEU A 140 -14.74 2.89 6.55
N GLN A 141 -14.86 3.87 5.65
CA GLN A 141 -14.11 5.12 5.72
C GLN A 141 -14.41 5.89 7.02
N ARG A 142 -15.63 5.79 7.57
CA ARG A 142 -15.96 6.39 8.87
C ARG A 142 -15.20 5.73 9.98
N THR A 143 -15.29 4.40 10.06
CA THR A 143 -14.58 3.62 11.05
C THR A 143 -13.07 3.86 10.99
N LEU A 144 -12.50 3.97 9.79
CA LEU A 144 -11.08 4.29 9.60
C LEU A 144 -10.71 5.67 10.14
N LEU A 145 -11.50 6.71 9.83
CA LEU A 145 -11.28 8.06 10.35
C LEU A 145 -11.43 8.11 11.89
N ASP A 146 -12.42 7.42 12.45
CA ASP A 146 -12.64 7.33 13.89
C ASP A 146 -11.46 6.62 14.59
N GLN A 147 -10.77 5.72 13.89
CA GLN A 147 -9.53 5.07 14.34
C GLN A 147 -8.26 5.90 14.07
N GLY A 148 -8.38 7.11 13.52
CA GLY A 148 -7.26 8.01 13.25
C GLY A 148 -6.52 7.74 11.93
N ALA A 149 -7.10 6.97 11.00
CA ALA A 149 -6.51 6.80 9.67
C ALA A 149 -6.62 8.10 8.84
N HIS A 150 -5.62 8.35 8.00
CA HIS A 150 -5.62 9.50 7.08
C HIS A 150 -6.15 9.11 5.70
N LEU A 151 -7.28 9.69 5.30
CA LEU A 151 -7.94 9.45 4.00
C LEU A 151 -7.95 10.69 3.08
N GLY A 152 -7.08 11.67 3.35
CA GLY A 152 -6.96 12.91 2.58
C GLY A 152 -7.17 14.17 3.41
N SER A 153 -7.10 15.33 2.74
CA SER A 153 -7.33 16.64 3.36
C SER A 153 -8.80 16.83 3.80
N SER A 154 -9.07 17.78 4.69
CA SER A 154 -10.46 18.10 5.09
C SER A 154 -11.36 18.40 3.90
N TYR A 155 -10.83 19.08 2.87
CA TYR A 155 -11.55 19.30 1.62
C TYR A 155 -11.87 18.00 0.87
N ARG A 156 -10.92 17.05 0.81
CA ARG A 156 -11.17 15.74 0.19
C ARG A 156 -12.24 14.96 0.95
N LEU A 157 -12.23 15.02 2.29
CA LEU A 157 -13.24 14.38 3.12
C LEU A 157 -14.64 14.96 2.86
N MET A 158 -14.77 16.29 2.73
CA MET A 158 -16.04 16.93 2.34
C MET A 158 -16.58 16.39 1.01
N LEU A 159 -15.70 16.20 0.01
CA LEU A 159 -16.10 15.62 -1.29
C LEU A 159 -16.54 14.16 -1.19
N LEU A 160 -16.07 13.42 -0.18
CA LEU A 160 -16.51 12.05 0.10
C LEU A 160 -17.82 12.00 0.92
N GLY A 161 -18.41 13.16 1.25
CA GLY A 161 -19.63 13.28 2.04
C GLY A 161 -19.41 13.19 3.55
N LYS A 162 -18.29 13.75 4.05
CA LYS A 162 -17.91 13.79 5.46
C LYS A 162 -17.87 15.21 6.01
#